data_AF-A0A848W2J0-F1
#
_entry.id   AF-A0A848W2J0-F1
#
_cell.length_a   1.000
_cell.length_b   1.000
_cell.length_c   1.000
_cell.angle_alpha   90.00
_cell.angle_beta   90.00
_cell.angle_gamma   90.00
#
_symmetry.space_group_name_H-M   'P 1'
#
loop_
_entity.id
_entity.type
_entity.pdbx_description
1 polymer ?
#
loop_
_entity_poly.entity_id
_entity_poly.type
_entity_poly.pdbx_seq_one_letter_code
_entity_poly.pdbx_strand_id
1 'polypeptide(L)'
;AACRDRLTEDIVPGGRTRSLGTVNRYLAAFSHVITVAMKEWGWIDHNLAHAVAKFKEAKGRTRYLSDEERSRLLAACKNSKSQYLFPIVVVAIATGMRKQEILSLTWKNINLERGVAYLFETYNSEPRAVSLAEPVLGLLTELHDRRSNISSFVFPIPDVPKSG
;
A
#
# COMPACT_ATOMS: atom_id res chain seq x y z
N ALA A 1 10.90 -30.71 -5.38
CA ALA A 1 10.26 -30.05 -6.54
C ALA A 1 8.76 -30.35 -6.61
N ALA A 2 8.34 -31.62 -6.60
CA ALA A 2 6.93 -32.03 -6.71
C ALA A 2 5.94 -31.29 -5.77
N CYS A 3 6.25 -31.14 -4.47
CA CYS A 3 5.38 -30.40 -3.56
C CYS A 3 5.25 -28.90 -3.91
N ARG A 4 6.31 -28.26 -4.43
CA ARG A 4 6.26 -26.87 -4.87
C ARG A 4 5.32 -26.74 -6.07
N ASP A 5 5.42 -27.64 -7.02
CA ASP A 5 4.65 -27.59 -8.27
C ASP A 5 3.16 -27.83 -7.99
N ARG A 6 2.84 -28.76 -7.08
CA ARG A 6 1.46 -29.00 -6.61
C ARG A 6 0.80 -27.74 -6.02
N LEU A 7 1.55 -26.88 -5.32
CA LEU A 7 0.99 -25.63 -4.77
C LEU A 7 0.46 -24.66 -5.86
N THR A 8 0.91 -24.82 -7.11
CA THR A 8 0.43 -24.04 -8.25
C THR A 8 -0.87 -24.59 -8.85
N GLU A 9 -1.18 -25.86 -8.59
CA GLU A 9 -2.35 -26.57 -9.12
C GLU A 9 -3.56 -26.46 -8.18
N ASP A 10 -3.30 -26.34 -6.88
CA ASP A 10 -4.33 -26.19 -5.85
C ASP A 10 -5.19 -24.92 -6.06
N ILE A 11 -6.52 -25.11 -6.07
CA ILE A 11 -7.51 -24.04 -6.17
C ILE A 11 -7.67 -23.37 -4.80
N VAL A 12 -7.48 -22.06 -4.75
CA VAL A 12 -7.72 -21.25 -3.53
C VAL A 12 -9.17 -20.76 -3.43
N PRO A 13 -9.65 -20.40 -2.23
CA PRO A 13 -10.93 -19.71 -2.07
C PRO A 13 -11.05 -18.54 -3.06
N GLY A 14 -12.08 -18.57 -3.90
CA GLY A 14 -12.23 -17.65 -5.04
C GLY A 14 -11.98 -18.28 -6.42
N GLY A 15 -11.75 -19.60 -6.49
CA GLY A 15 -11.80 -20.37 -7.74
C GLY A 15 -10.59 -20.18 -8.67
N ARG A 16 -9.48 -19.64 -8.16
CA ARG A 16 -8.26 -19.38 -8.92
C ARG A 16 -7.11 -20.24 -8.42
N THR A 17 -6.11 -20.47 -9.25
CA THR A 17 -4.84 -21.06 -8.84
C THR A 17 -3.92 -20.00 -8.21
N ARG A 18 -2.94 -20.44 -7.41
CA ARG A 18 -1.99 -19.53 -6.76
C ARG A 18 -1.02 -18.92 -7.78
N SER A 19 -0.72 -17.63 -7.64
CA SER A 19 0.34 -17.01 -8.43
C SER A 19 1.72 -17.52 -8.00
N LEU A 20 2.65 -17.57 -8.95
CA LEU A 20 4.03 -18.04 -8.70
C LEU A 20 4.72 -17.25 -7.56
N GLY A 21 4.50 -15.93 -7.50
CA GLY A 21 5.02 -15.09 -6.41
C GLY A 21 4.41 -15.42 -5.04
N THR A 22 3.16 -15.91 -5.01
CA THR A 22 2.55 -16.39 -3.77
C THR A 22 3.19 -17.71 -3.31
N VAL A 23 3.43 -18.64 -4.22
CA VAL A 23 4.13 -19.90 -3.89
C VAL A 23 5.56 -19.63 -3.43
N ASN A 24 6.28 -18.72 -4.10
CA ASN A 24 7.62 -18.30 -3.67
C ASN A 24 7.62 -17.69 -2.26
N ARG A 25 6.60 -16.90 -1.90
CA ARG A 25 6.46 -16.33 -0.56
C ARG A 25 6.21 -17.41 0.50
N TYR A 26 5.47 -18.46 0.18
CA TYR A 26 5.31 -19.62 1.08
C TYR A 26 6.63 -20.38 1.25
N LEU A 27 7.35 -20.64 0.16
CA LEU A 27 8.68 -21.25 0.23
C LEU A 27 9.65 -20.41 1.07
N ALA A 28 9.60 -19.08 0.93
CA ALA A 28 10.44 -18.18 1.71
C ALA A 28 10.12 -18.25 3.22
N ALA A 29 8.84 -18.24 3.59
CA ALA A 29 8.42 -18.39 4.98
C ALA A 29 8.86 -19.73 5.57
N PHE A 30 8.65 -20.84 4.84
CA PHE A 30 9.07 -22.16 5.26
C PHE A 30 10.60 -22.27 5.39
N SER A 31 11.34 -21.74 4.42
CA SER A 31 12.81 -21.70 4.47
C SER A 31 13.32 -20.88 5.66
N HIS A 32 12.61 -19.82 6.04
CA HIS A 32 12.95 -19.04 7.23
C HIS A 32 12.74 -19.84 8.52
N VAL A 33 11.61 -20.56 8.65
CA VAL A 33 11.35 -21.42 9.82
C VAL A 33 12.45 -22.47 10.00
N ILE A 34 12.86 -23.16 8.92
CA ILE A 34 13.96 -24.13 9.01
C ILE A 34 15.29 -23.45 9.33
N THR A 35 15.54 -22.25 8.80
CA THR A 35 16.74 -21.47 9.15
C THR A 35 16.80 -21.16 10.64
N VAL A 36 15.67 -20.80 11.27
CA VAL A 36 15.58 -20.57 12.71
C VAL A 36 15.81 -21.86 13.48
N ALA A 37 15.14 -22.96 13.10
CA ALA A 37 15.32 -24.27 13.73
C ALA A 37 16.78 -24.77 13.67
N MET A 38 17.50 -24.44 12.58
CA MET A 38 18.91 -24.76 12.41
C MET A 38 19.82 -23.83 13.23
N LYS A 39 19.69 -22.51 13.08
CA LYS A 39 20.64 -21.53 13.64
C LYS A 39 20.42 -21.21 15.11
N GLU A 40 19.16 -21.14 15.54
CA GLU A 40 18.81 -20.68 16.89
C GLU A 40 18.55 -21.85 17.82
N TRP A 41 17.91 -22.92 17.32
CA TRP A 41 17.52 -24.06 18.15
C TRP A 41 18.44 -25.27 18.01
N GLY A 42 19.23 -25.35 16.94
CA GLY A 42 20.12 -26.48 16.68
C GLY A 42 19.39 -27.81 16.47
N TRP A 43 18.12 -27.79 16.06
CA TRP A 43 17.31 -29.01 15.89
C TRP A 43 17.60 -29.77 14.60
N ILE A 44 18.17 -29.06 13.61
CA ILE A 44 18.41 -29.57 12.27
C ILE A 44 19.76 -29.02 11.82
N ASP A 45 20.60 -29.85 11.20
CA ASP A 45 21.95 -29.45 10.80
C ASP A 45 22.00 -28.68 9.47
N HIS A 46 20.98 -28.84 8.62
CA HIS A 46 20.96 -28.28 7.28
C HIS A 46 19.55 -27.89 6.82
N ASN A 47 19.45 -26.76 6.09
CA ASN A 47 18.17 -26.29 5.55
C ASN A 47 17.87 -26.85 4.15
N LEU A 48 17.06 -27.91 4.12
CA LEU A 48 16.61 -28.56 2.88
C LEU A 48 15.81 -27.65 1.94
N ALA A 49 15.18 -26.59 2.45
CA ALA A 49 14.37 -25.69 1.62
C ALA A 49 15.22 -24.86 0.63
N HIS A 50 16.53 -24.71 0.88
CA HIS A 50 17.42 -24.03 -0.07
C HIS A 50 17.64 -24.80 -1.37
N ALA A 51 17.47 -26.13 -1.38
CA ALA A 51 17.57 -26.94 -2.58
C ALA A 51 16.36 -26.78 -3.53
N VAL A 52 15.27 -26.16 -3.06
CA VAL A 52 14.08 -25.93 -3.87
C VAL A 52 14.19 -24.61 -4.61
N ALA A 53 14.40 -24.68 -5.93
CA ALA A 53 14.43 -23.50 -6.78
C ALA A 53 13.09 -22.74 -6.71
N LYS A 54 13.17 -21.40 -6.66
CA LYS A 54 12.01 -20.52 -6.74
C LYS A 54 11.50 -20.43 -8.18
N PHE A 55 10.22 -20.16 -8.36
CA PHE A 55 9.66 -19.85 -9.66
C PHE A 55 10.13 -18.48 -10.15
N LYS A 56 10.22 -18.32 -11.47
CA LYS A 56 10.44 -17.01 -12.08
C LYS A 56 9.19 -16.16 -11.89
N GLU A 57 9.32 -15.07 -11.15
CA GLU A 57 8.22 -14.14 -10.95
C GLU A 57 8.00 -13.30 -12.21
N ALA A 58 6.74 -12.94 -12.45
CA ALA A 58 6.41 -12.01 -13.51
C ALA A 58 7.11 -10.68 -13.26
N LYS A 59 7.62 -10.05 -14.32
CA LYS A 59 8.18 -8.70 -14.21
C LYS A 59 7.10 -7.79 -13.63
N GLY A 60 7.45 -7.01 -12.60
CA GLY A 60 6.54 -6.05 -11.97
C GLY A 60 5.93 -5.09 -13.00
N ARG A 61 4.83 -4.45 -12.63
CA ARG A 61 4.12 -3.54 -13.53
C ARG A 61 4.94 -2.26 -13.73
N THR A 62 5.41 -2.00 -14.95
CA THR A 62 6.18 -0.80 -15.36
C THR A 62 5.37 0.20 -16.19
N ARG A 63 4.04 0.02 -16.26
CA ARG A 63 3.15 0.92 -17.02
C ARG A 63 2.70 2.09 -16.15
N TYR A 64 2.79 3.29 -16.72
CA TYR A 64 2.26 4.53 -16.16
C TYR A 64 0.99 4.96 -16.90
N LEU A 65 0.21 5.87 -16.31
CA LEU A 65 -0.95 6.48 -16.95
C LEU A 65 -0.47 7.47 -18.02
N SER A 66 -1.09 7.43 -19.19
CA SER A 66 -1.02 8.54 -20.17
C SER A 66 -1.76 9.78 -19.64
N ASP A 67 -1.51 10.94 -20.24
CA ASP A 67 -2.17 12.18 -19.85
C ASP A 67 -3.69 12.12 -20.09
N GLU A 68 -4.13 11.43 -21.14
CA GLU A 68 -5.55 11.20 -21.43
C GLU A 68 -6.19 10.28 -20.36
N GLU A 69 -5.50 9.21 -19.97
CA GLU A 69 -5.96 8.32 -18.90
C GLU A 69 -6.01 9.03 -17.55
N ARG A 70 -5.01 9.84 -17.23
CA ARG A 70 -4.99 10.68 -16.03
C ARG A 70 -6.19 11.61 -16.00
N SER A 71 -6.48 12.26 -17.14
CA SER A 71 -7.61 13.19 -17.27
C SER A 71 -8.95 12.48 -17.09
N ARG A 72 -9.14 11.30 -17.72
CA ARG A 72 -10.34 10.48 -17.53
C ARG A 72 -10.50 9.99 -16.09
N LEU A 73 -9.41 9.57 -15.45
CA LEU A 73 -9.41 9.15 -14.05
C LEU A 73 -9.87 10.29 -13.13
N LEU A 74 -9.28 11.47 -13.27
CA LEU A 74 -9.63 12.64 -12.45
C LEU A 74 -11.07 13.07 -12.67
N ALA A 75 -11.57 13.04 -13.92
CA ALA A 75 -12.97 13.33 -14.22
C ALA A 75 -13.93 12.33 -13.54
N ALA A 76 -13.62 11.03 -13.59
CA ALA A 76 -14.40 10.01 -12.91
C ALA A 76 -14.38 10.19 -11.39
N CYS A 77 -13.23 10.58 -10.81
CA CYS A 77 -13.13 10.87 -9.37
C CYS A 77 -13.98 12.06 -8.95
N LYS A 78 -14.06 13.13 -9.76
CA LYS A 78 -14.93 14.29 -9.50
C LYS A 78 -16.42 13.92 -9.50
N ASN A 79 -16.82 12.97 -10.34
CA ASN A 79 -18.21 12.50 -10.43
C ASN A 79 -18.57 11.44 -9.37
N SER A 80 -17.64 11.08 -8.50
CA SER A 80 -17.89 10.10 -7.44
C SER A 80 -18.75 10.69 -6.33
N LYS A 81 -19.53 9.82 -5.65
CA LYS A 81 -20.29 10.20 -4.45
C LYS A 81 -19.41 10.63 -3.28
N SER A 82 -18.15 10.20 -3.26
CA SER A 82 -17.21 10.56 -2.20
C SER A 82 -16.49 11.85 -2.54
N GLN A 83 -16.76 12.90 -1.77
CA GLN A 83 -16.08 14.20 -1.87
C GLN A 83 -14.56 14.14 -1.69
N TYR A 84 -14.06 13.11 -0.99
CA TYR A 84 -12.64 12.95 -0.71
C TYR A 84 -11.88 12.13 -1.77
N LEU A 85 -12.58 11.41 -2.65
CA LEU A 85 -11.92 10.54 -3.63
C LEU A 85 -11.05 11.35 -4.61
N PHE A 86 -11.57 12.45 -5.14
CA PHE A 86 -10.82 13.32 -6.03
C PHE A 86 -9.56 13.90 -5.35
N PRO A 87 -9.66 14.52 -4.16
CA PRO A 87 -8.47 14.98 -3.44
C PRO A 87 -7.43 13.91 -3.14
N ILE A 88 -7.86 12.72 -2.70
CA ILE A 88 -6.96 11.59 -2.40
C ILE A 88 -6.16 11.21 -3.64
N VAL A 89 -6.81 11.12 -4.81
CA VAL A 89 -6.16 10.75 -6.06
C VAL A 89 -5.21 11.84 -6.56
N VAL A 90 -5.59 13.11 -6.41
CA VAL A 90 -4.70 14.24 -6.76
C VAL A 90 -3.43 14.23 -5.90
N VAL A 91 -3.58 14.05 -4.59
CA VAL A 91 -2.42 13.89 -3.67
C VAL A 91 -1.57 12.70 -4.09
N ALA A 92 -2.17 11.52 -4.33
CA ALA A 92 -1.45 10.31 -4.71
C ALA A 92 -0.62 10.48 -5.99
N ILE A 93 -1.18 11.13 -7.01
CA ILE A 93 -0.49 11.38 -8.28
C ILE A 93 0.65 12.39 -8.10
N ALA A 94 0.44 13.45 -7.31
CA ALA A 94 1.42 14.51 -7.14
C ALA A 94 2.59 14.13 -6.22
N THR A 95 2.34 13.32 -5.19
CA THR A 95 3.34 13.04 -4.13
C THR A 95 3.90 11.62 -4.18
N GLY A 96 3.24 10.68 -4.86
CA GLY A 96 3.63 9.28 -4.88
C GLY A 96 3.49 8.57 -3.51
N MET A 97 2.79 9.20 -2.55
CA MET A 97 2.55 8.61 -1.23
C MET A 97 1.76 7.30 -1.34
N ARG A 98 2.03 6.38 -0.39
CA ARG A 98 1.24 5.13 -0.33
C ARG A 98 -0.18 5.44 0.10
N LYS A 99 -1.14 4.62 -0.36
CA LYS A 99 -2.57 4.75 0.01
C LYS A 99 -2.76 4.95 1.51
N GLN A 100 -2.11 4.12 2.34
CA GLN A 100 -2.28 4.21 3.79
C GLN A 100 -1.69 5.50 4.37
N GLU A 101 -0.54 5.95 3.87
CA GLU A 101 0.08 7.22 4.28
C GLU A 101 -0.85 8.42 4.01
N ILE A 102 -1.56 8.40 2.87
CA ILE A 102 -2.55 9.44 2.52
C ILE A 102 -3.78 9.36 3.43
N LEU A 103 -4.33 8.16 3.63
CA LEU A 103 -5.55 7.97 4.43
C LEU A 103 -5.32 8.22 5.93
N SER A 104 -4.10 8.03 6.43
CA SER A 104 -3.74 8.33 7.82
C SER A 104 -3.27 9.77 8.05
N LEU A 105 -3.29 10.62 7.03
CA LEU A 105 -2.79 11.99 7.13
C LEU A 105 -3.68 12.83 8.05
N THR A 106 -3.06 13.57 8.95
CA THR A 106 -3.74 14.48 9.89
C THR A 106 -3.33 15.92 9.63
N TRP A 107 -4.19 16.88 9.97
CA TRP A 107 -3.89 18.31 9.80
C TRP A 107 -2.65 18.75 10.58
N LYS A 108 -2.34 18.12 11.72
CA LYS A 108 -1.13 18.39 12.51
C LYS A 108 0.16 18.03 11.76
N ASN A 109 0.07 17.11 10.82
CA ASN A 109 1.21 16.61 10.06
C ASN A 109 1.37 17.35 8.72
N ILE A 110 0.56 18.37 8.44
CA ILE A 110 0.69 19.20 7.24
C ILE A 110 1.06 20.61 7.67
N ASN A 111 2.13 21.12 7.09
CA ASN A 111 2.43 22.55 7.12
C ASN A 111 2.00 23.15 5.76
N LEU A 112 0.84 23.80 5.74
CA LEU A 112 0.28 24.42 4.54
C LEU A 112 1.09 25.64 4.08
N GLU A 113 1.71 26.38 5.01
CA GLU A 113 2.53 27.56 4.69
C GLU A 113 3.82 27.16 3.96
N ARG A 114 4.48 26.11 4.43
CA ARG A 114 5.72 25.59 3.86
C ARG A 114 5.50 24.62 2.71
N GLY A 115 4.26 24.17 2.50
CA GLY A 115 3.94 23.17 1.50
C GLY A 115 4.54 21.79 1.77
N VAL A 116 4.48 21.31 3.02
CA VAL A 116 5.12 20.05 3.42
C VAL A 116 4.16 19.17 4.21
N ALA A 117 4.08 17.89 3.84
CA ALA A 117 3.45 16.84 4.64
C ALA A 117 4.54 15.99 5.32
N TYR A 118 4.41 15.80 6.63
CA TYR A 118 5.28 14.95 7.44
C TYR A 118 4.64 13.58 7.62
N LEU A 119 5.35 12.52 7.23
CA LEU A 119 4.89 11.15 7.36
C LEU A 119 5.62 10.51 8.52
N PHE A 120 4.89 10.33 9.62
CA PHE A 120 5.35 9.60 10.80
C PHE A 120 4.89 8.15 10.69
N GLU A 121 5.72 7.23 11.14
CA GLU A 121 5.76 5.84 10.68
C GLU A 121 4.42 5.08 10.69
N THR A 122 4.29 4.16 9.73
CA THR A 122 3.54 2.91 9.94
C THR A 122 4.54 1.76 10.01
N TYR A 123 4.83 1.31 11.23
CA TYR A 123 5.52 0.07 11.62
C TYR A 123 6.96 -0.20 11.13
N ASN A 124 7.46 0.33 10.00
CA ASN A 124 8.78 -0.05 9.43
C ASN A 124 9.44 1.01 8.52
N SER A 125 9.19 2.31 8.70
CA SER A 125 9.77 3.33 7.80
C SER A 125 10.15 4.61 8.52
N GLU A 126 11.39 5.07 8.34
CA GLU A 126 11.88 6.33 8.90
C GLU A 126 10.96 7.52 8.57
N PRO A 127 10.76 8.45 9.53
CA PRO A 127 10.00 9.67 9.28
C PRO A 127 10.56 10.44 8.08
N ARG A 128 9.67 10.87 7.19
CA ARG A 128 10.07 11.66 6.01
C ARG A 128 9.12 12.81 5.74
N ALA A 129 9.67 13.86 5.15
CA ALA A 129 8.91 15.00 4.64
C ALA A 129 8.65 14.83 3.15
N VAL A 130 7.45 15.20 2.70
CA VAL A 130 7.03 15.18 1.30
C VAL A 130 6.56 16.57 0.91
N SER A 131 7.15 17.13 -0.14
CA SER A 131 6.76 18.42 -0.69
C SER A 131 5.40 18.31 -1.39
N LEU A 132 4.54 19.29 -1.13
CA LEU A 132 3.20 19.42 -1.71
C LEU A 132 3.26 20.47 -2.80
N ALA A 133 2.93 20.08 -4.04
CA ALA A 133 2.85 21.01 -5.16
C ALA A 133 1.69 22.01 -4.99
N GLU A 134 1.78 23.17 -5.64
CA GLU A 134 0.79 24.25 -5.54
C GLU A 134 -0.67 23.78 -5.78
N PRO A 135 -1.00 22.94 -6.78
CA PRO A 135 -2.37 22.47 -6.98
C PRO A 135 -2.89 21.60 -5.82
N VAL A 136 -1.98 20.90 -5.14
CA VAL A 136 -2.31 20.09 -3.95
C VAL A 136 -2.52 21.00 -2.75
N LEU A 137 -1.74 22.07 -2.62
CA LEU A 137 -1.89 23.03 -1.54
C LEU A 137 -3.21 23.76 -1.61
N GLY A 138 -3.59 24.29 -2.78
CA GLY A 138 -4.90 24.93 -2.97
C GLY A 138 -6.05 24.01 -2.58
N LEU A 139 -5.97 22.74 -3.00
CA LEU A 139 -6.95 21.72 -2.67
C LEU A 139 -7.01 21.40 -1.16
N LEU A 140 -5.85 21.26 -0.51
CA LEU A 140 -5.77 20.98 0.92
C LEU A 140 -6.22 22.17 1.76
N THR A 141 -5.94 23.40 1.34
CA THR A 141 -6.45 24.62 1.98
C THR A 141 -7.97 24.69 1.88
N GLU A 142 -8.55 24.43 0.71
CA GLU A 142 -10.01 24.40 0.54
C GLU A 142 -10.68 23.33 1.41
N LEU A 143 -10.04 22.16 1.56
CA LEU A 143 -10.48 21.11 2.48
C LEU A 143 -10.30 21.51 3.96
N HIS A 144 -9.23 22.23 4.28
CA HIS A 144 -8.97 22.73 5.62
C HIS A 144 -10.08 23.69 6.04
N ASP A 145 -10.44 24.64 5.18
CA ASP A 145 -11.44 25.66 5.50
C ASP A 145 -12.85 25.09 5.68
N ARG A 146 -13.18 24.01 4.95
CA ARG A 146 -14.47 23.32 5.07
C ARG A 146 -14.52 22.23 6.14
N ARG A 147 -13.41 21.97 6.83
CA ARG A 147 -13.34 20.84 7.77
C ARG A 147 -14.29 21.04 8.94
N SER A 148 -14.86 19.95 9.42
CA SER A 148 -15.48 19.91 10.75
C SER A 148 -14.40 19.72 11.82
N ASN A 149 -14.54 20.40 12.96
CA ASN A 149 -13.63 20.25 14.10
C ASN A 149 -13.73 18.90 14.83
N ILE A 150 -14.54 17.97 14.32
CA ILE A 150 -14.77 16.64 14.92
C ILE A 150 -13.59 15.69 14.64
N SER A 151 -12.92 15.79 13.49
CA SER A 151 -11.85 14.86 13.09
C SER A 151 -10.53 15.58 12.85
N SER A 152 -9.44 14.98 13.34
CA SER A 152 -8.07 15.44 13.07
C SER A 152 -7.54 14.98 11.71
N PHE A 153 -8.21 14.02 11.07
CA PHE A 153 -7.82 13.49 9.77
C PHE A 153 -8.16 14.47 8.64
N VAL A 154 -7.29 14.48 7.64
CA VAL A 154 -7.50 15.23 6.38
C VAL A 154 -8.63 14.59 5.58
N PHE A 155 -8.66 13.26 5.57
CA PHE A 155 -9.68 12.46 4.88
C PHE A 155 -10.39 11.55 5.90
N PRO A 156 -11.42 12.05 6.61
CA PRO A 156 -12.15 11.24 7.57
C PRO A 156 -12.90 10.11 6.86
N ILE A 157 -12.79 8.90 7.41
CA ILE A 157 -13.64 7.78 7.00
C ILE A 157 -15.05 8.11 7.51
N PRO A 158 -16.10 8.05 6.66
CA PRO A 158 -17.47 8.17 7.14
C PRO A 158 -17.68 7.16 8.26
N ASP A 159 -18.29 7.60 9.36
CA ASP A 159 -18.49 6.77 10.55
C ASP A 159 -19.16 5.45 10.12
N VAL A 160 -18.38 4.37 10.09
CA VAL A 160 -18.93 3.03 9.85
C VAL A 160 -19.43 2.62 11.23
N PRO A 161 -20.75 2.43 11.44
CA PRO A 161 -21.24 1.94 12.71
C PRO A 161 -20.45 0.67 13.02
N LYS A 162 -19.77 0.65 14.16
CA LYS A 162 -19.01 -0.53 14.59
C LYS A 162 -20.00 -1.69 14.62
N SER A 163 -19.84 -2.64 13.70
CA SER A 163 -20.54 -3.92 13.77
C SER A 163 -20.14 -4.54 15.10
N GLY A 164 -21.10 -4.60 16.03
CA GLY A 164 -20.99 -5.36 17.27
C GLY A 164 -21.04 -6.85 17.01
#